data_AF-A0ABD5S2D7-F1
#
_entry.id   AF-A0ABD5S2D7-F1
#
_cell.length_a   1.000
_cell.length_b   1.000
_cell.length_c   1.000
_cell.angle_alpha   90.00
_cell.angle_beta   90.00
_cell.angle_gamma   90.00
#
_symmetry.space_group_name_H-M   'P 1'
#
loop_
_entity.id
_entity.type
_entity.pdbx_description
1 polymer ?
#
loop_
_entity_poly.entity_id
_entity_poly.type
_entity_poly.pdbx_seq_one_letter_code
_entity_poly.pdbx_strand_id
1 'polypeptide(L)'
;MTETLFLTSEDVAGLATPAEYVDAVREGYRQRGEGAPAEPRTKLLNDEPKGMLTSYAAVLPETGAMGGYMYAAGFGAADAWFATPLFDA
;
A
#
# COMPACT_ATOMS: atom_id res chain seq x y z
N MET A 1 -1.02 -24.59 0.60
CA MET A 1 -1.18 -23.21 1.11
C MET A 1 0.21 -22.65 1.28
N THR A 2 0.50 -21.51 0.66
CA THR A 2 1.66 -20.71 1.00
C THR A 2 1.40 -20.00 2.34
N GLU A 3 2.42 -19.90 3.18
CA GLU A 3 2.34 -19.12 4.42
C GLU A 3 2.43 -17.62 4.06
N THR A 4 1.65 -16.80 4.76
CA THR A 4 1.66 -15.34 4.59
C THR A 4 2.40 -14.71 5.75
N LEU A 5 3.43 -13.91 5.46
CA LEU A 5 4.11 -13.08 6.46
C LEU A 5 3.22 -11.90 6.85
N PHE A 6 2.94 -11.73 8.14
CA PHE A 6 2.23 -10.57 8.68
C PHE A 6 3.19 -9.74 9.53
N LEU A 7 3.36 -8.47 9.16
CA LEU A 7 4.23 -7.52 9.87
C LEU A 7 3.38 -6.37 10.41
N THR A 8 3.61 -6.03 11.67
CA THR A 8 3.04 -4.86 12.33
C THR A 8 3.89 -3.62 12.05
N SER A 9 3.40 -2.44 12.46
CA SER A 9 4.18 -1.21 12.40
C SER A 9 5.47 -1.28 13.23
N GLU A 10 5.48 -2.02 14.33
CA GLU A 10 6.67 -2.21 15.17
C GLU A 10 7.72 -3.07 14.47
N ASP A 11 7.30 -4.12 13.75
CA ASP A 11 8.19 -5.01 13.02
C ASP A 11 8.95 -4.30 11.88
N VAL A 12 8.35 -3.26 11.31
CA VAL A 12 8.94 -2.49 10.20
C VAL A 12 9.60 -1.18 10.63
N ALA A 13 9.49 -0.81 11.91
CA ALA A 13 10.02 0.44 12.42
C ALA A 13 11.56 0.46 12.34
N GLY A 14 12.12 1.47 11.67
CA GLY A 14 13.57 1.67 11.60
C GLY A 14 14.32 0.73 10.66
N LEU A 15 13.62 -0.07 9.84
CA LEU A 15 14.25 -0.92 8.82
C LEU A 15 14.87 -0.13 7.66
N ALA A 16 14.44 1.11 7.45
CA ALA A 16 14.98 2.00 6.43
C ALA A 16 15.12 3.42 6.97
N THR A 17 16.15 4.11 6.50
CA THR A 17 16.38 5.52 6.72
C THR A 17 15.49 6.38 5.80
N PRO A 18 15.25 7.65 6.14
CA PRO A 18 14.52 8.56 5.24
C PRO A 18 15.12 8.67 3.83
N ALA A 19 16.45 8.57 3.69
CA ALA A 19 17.10 8.61 2.38
C ALA A 19 16.77 7.38 1.54
N GLU A 20 16.79 6.18 2.13
CA GLU A 20 16.40 4.94 1.44
C GLU A 20 14.93 4.95 1.01
N TYR A 21 14.03 5.53 1.81
CA TYR A 21 12.65 5.75 1.38
C TYR A 21 12.55 6.68 0.17
N VAL A 22 13.31 7.79 0.16
CA VAL A 22 13.32 8.73 -0.96
C VAL A 22 13.83 8.07 -2.24
N ASP A 23 14.89 7.27 -2.14
CA ASP A 23 15.45 6.57 -3.28
C ASP A 23 14.48 5.54 -3.84
N ALA A 24 13.84 4.73 -2.98
CA ALA A 24 12.81 3.77 -3.40
C ALA A 24 11.59 4.45 -4.05
N VAL A 25 11.11 5.57 -3.51
CA VAL A 25 9.99 6.33 -4.07
C VAL A 25 10.37 6.94 -5.42
N ARG A 26 11.57 7.52 -5.54
CA ARG A 26 12.08 8.06 -6.81
C ARG A 26 12.08 6.98 -7.89
N GLU A 27 12.55 5.80 -7.54
CA GLU A 27 12.63 4.65 -8.44
C GLU A 27 11.23 4.17 -8.88
N GLY A 28 10.28 4.08 -7.95
CA GLY A 28 8.89 3.77 -8.30
C GLY A 28 8.25 4.81 -9.24
N TYR A 29 8.52 6.10 -9.03
CA TYR A 29 8.06 7.16 -9.94
C TYR A 29 8.71 7.08 -11.32
N ARG A 30 10.00 6.72 -11.41
CA ARG A 30 10.70 6.51 -12.68
C ARG A 30 10.02 5.37 -13.46
N GLN A 31 9.86 4.20 -12.85
CA GLN A 31 9.17 3.06 -13.47
C GLN A 31 7.74 3.41 -13.89
N ARG A 32 6.99 4.13 -13.05
CA ARG A 32 5.65 4.60 -13.43
C ARG A 32 5.71 5.53 -14.65
N GLY A 33 6.70 6.42 -14.71
CA GLY A 33 6.95 7.30 -15.86
C GLY A 33 7.30 6.52 -17.14
N GLU A 34 7.84 5.32 -17.00
CA GLU A 34 8.18 4.39 -18.08
C GLU A 34 7.05 3.38 -18.41
N GLY A 35 5.90 3.49 -17.74
CA GLY A 35 4.69 2.74 -18.07
C GLY A 35 4.35 1.61 -17.10
N ALA A 36 5.06 1.47 -15.98
CA ALA A 36 4.72 0.47 -14.96
C ALA A 36 3.25 0.64 -14.49
N PRO A 37 2.47 -0.45 -14.32
CA PRO A 37 1.04 -0.36 -14.04
C PRO A 37 0.73 0.36 -12.72
N ALA A 38 -0.16 1.33 -12.76
CA ALA A 38 -0.81 1.91 -11.60
C ALA A 38 -2.13 2.56 -12.04
N GLU A 39 -3.16 2.43 -11.22
CA GLU A 39 -4.49 2.97 -11.48
C GLU A 39 -4.84 4.08 -10.48
N PRO A 40 -5.77 4.99 -10.82
CA PRO A 40 -6.31 5.93 -9.84
C PRO A 40 -6.84 5.20 -8.60
N ARG A 41 -6.78 5.87 -7.45
CA ARG A 41 -7.31 5.32 -6.21
C ARG A 41 -8.74 4.86 -6.38
N THR A 42 -9.08 3.72 -5.80
CA THR A 42 -10.48 3.31 -5.63
C THR A 42 -10.94 3.75 -4.25
N LYS A 43 -12.12 4.36 -4.17
CA LYS A 43 -12.76 4.76 -2.92
C LYS A 43 -14.16 4.16 -2.87
N LEU A 44 -14.40 3.34 -1.86
CA LEU A 44 -15.69 2.73 -1.58
C LEU A 44 -16.25 3.36 -0.31
N LEU A 45 -17.52 3.76 -0.36
CA LEU A 45 -18.23 4.37 0.77
C LEU A 45 -19.28 3.38 1.28
N ASN A 46 -19.58 3.48 2.58
CA ASN A 46 -20.73 2.81 3.17
C ASN A 46 -21.45 3.79 4.10
N ASP A 47 -22.78 3.76 4.10
CA ASP A 47 -23.58 4.68 4.90
C ASP A 47 -23.84 4.14 6.32
N GLU A 48 -24.04 2.82 6.47
CA GLU A 48 -24.39 2.15 7.73
C GLU A 48 -23.65 0.80 7.85
N PRO A 49 -22.63 0.67 8.74
CA PRO A 49 -22.02 1.73 9.52
C PRO A 49 -21.23 2.69 8.61
N LYS A 50 -21.32 3.99 8.92
CA LYS A 50 -20.69 5.05 8.13
C LYS A 50 -19.18 4.89 8.05
N GLY A 51 -18.63 4.80 6.83
CA GLY A 51 -17.18 4.66 6.66
C GLY A 51 -16.73 4.73 5.20
N MET A 52 -15.41 4.65 5.01
CA MET A 52 -14.80 4.58 3.69
C MET A 52 -13.63 3.62 3.67
N LEU A 53 -13.50 2.88 2.57
CA LEU A 53 -12.34 2.06 2.23
C LEU A 53 -11.67 2.69 1.00
N THR A 54 -10.36 2.94 1.09
CA THR A 54 -9.56 3.47 -0.01
C THR A 54 -8.43 2.50 -0.33
N SER A 55 -8.17 2.27 -1.61
CA SER A 55 -7.03 1.48 -2.09
C SER A 55 -6.26 2.20 -3.19
N TYR A 56 -4.94 2.04 -3.14
CA TYR A 56 -3.97 2.41 -4.17
C TYR A 56 -3.22 1.13 -4.53
N ALA A 57 -2.98 0.89 -5.82
CA ALA A 57 -2.23 -0.26 -6.28
C ALA A 57 -1.27 0.12 -7.41
N ALA A 58 -0.10 -0.50 -7.41
CA ALA A 58 0.90 -0.42 -8.45
C ALA A 58 1.61 -1.78 -8.63
N VAL A 59 2.12 -2.00 -9.83
CA VAL A 59 3.03 -3.10 -10.16
C VAL A 59 4.33 -2.44 -10.60
N LEU A 60 5.44 -2.76 -9.94
CA LEU A 60 6.78 -2.24 -10.24
C LEU A 60 7.71 -3.41 -10.61
N PRO A 61 7.72 -3.85 -11.90
CA PRO A 61 8.42 -5.06 -12.31
C PRO A 61 9.94 -5.02 -12.08
N GLU A 62 10.58 -3.87 -12.26
CA GLU A 62 12.04 -3.76 -12.04
C GLU A 62 12.40 -3.80 -10.55
N THR A 63 11.49 -3.34 -9.69
CA THR A 63 11.61 -3.53 -8.23
C THR A 63 11.24 -4.95 -7.80
N GLY A 64 10.52 -5.71 -8.63
CA GLY A 64 10.00 -7.03 -8.31
C GLY A 64 8.89 -7.00 -7.25
N ALA A 65 8.18 -5.87 -7.12
CA ALA A 65 7.14 -5.68 -6.11
C ALA A 65 5.83 -5.21 -6.73
N MET A 66 4.72 -5.87 -6.36
CA MET A 66 3.36 -5.42 -6.65
C MET A 66 2.56 -5.30 -5.37
N GLY A 67 1.61 -4.38 -5.34
CA GLY A 67 0.80 -4.16 -4.16
C GLY A 67 0.40 -2.70 -4.03
N GLY A 68 0.28 -2.23 -2.80
CA GLY A 68 0.05 -0.82 -2.55
C GLY A 68 -0.46 -0.55 -1.16
N TYR A 69 -1.20 0.54 -1.01
CA TYR A 69 -1.65 1.02 0.28
C TYR A 69 -3.18 1.04 0.31
N MET A 70 -3.75 0.44 1.35
CA MET A 70 -5.18 0.43 1.60
C MET A 70 -5.45 0.93 3.02
N TYR A 71 -6.54 1.69 3.16
CA TYR A 71 -7.00 2.09 4.48
C TYR A 71 -8.52 2.18 4.57
N ALA A 72 -9.02 1.79 5.74
CA ALA A 72 -10.39 2.00 6.15
C ALA A 72 -10.45 3.12 7.19
N ALA A 73 -11.52 3.91 7.21
CA ALA A 73 -11.78 4.87 8.26
C ALA A 73 -13.28 4.89 8.60
N GLY A 74 -13.60 4.90 9.90
CA GLY A 74 -14.97 4.84 10.39
C GLY A 74 -15.43 3.39 10.60
N PHE A 75 -16.60 3.05 10.05
CA PHE A 75 -17.28 1.78 10.27
C PHE A 75 -17.50 1.49 11.77
N GLY A 76 -17.70 0.22 12.15
CA GLY A 76 -17.97 -0.16 13.54
C GLY A 76 -16.81 0.14 14.51
N ALA A 77 -15.57 0.25 14.02
CA ALA A 77 -14.41 0.57 14.85
C ALA A 77 -14.23 2.08 15.10
N ALA A 78 -14.87 2.93 14.29
CA ALA A 78 -14.72 4.39 14.31
C ALA A 78 -13.27 4.93 14.19
N ASP A 79 -12.32 4.07 13.82
CA ASP A 79 -10.89 4.37 13.72
C ASP A 79 -10.37 4.11 12.29
N ALA A 80 -9.10 4.41 12.06
CA ALA A 80 -8.41 4.19 10.81
C ALA A 80 -7.52 2.93 10.86
N TRP A 81 -7.71 2.05 9.87
CA TRP A 81 -6.90 0.85 9.70
C TRP A 81 -6.07 0.99 8.43
N PHE A 82 -4.77 0.71 8.53
CA PHE A 82 -3.81 0.84 7.43
C PHE A 82 -3.23 -0.53 7.13
N ALA A 83 -3.22 -0.93 5.86
CA ALA A 83 -2.56 -2.16 5.42
C ALA A 83 -1.82 -1.92 4.10
N THR A 84 -0.72 -2.64 3.93
CA THR A 84 0.13 -2.58 2.74
C THR A 84 0.35 -3.99 2.23
N PRO A 85 -0.57 -4.54 1.42
CA PRO A 85 -0.33 -5.83 0.79
C PRO A 85 0.83 -5.71 -0.19
N LEU A 86 1.75 -6.65 -0.12
CA LEU A 86 2.91 -6.77 -1.01
C LEU A 86 2.97 -8.20 -1.55
N PHE A 87 3.29 -8.30 -2.83
CA PHE A 87 3.47 -9.54 -3.57
C PHE A 87 4.64 -9.37 -4.57
N ASP A 88 5.09 -10.46 -5.16
CA ASP A 88 6.07 -10.50 -6.23
C ASP A 88 5.50 -10.00 -7.57
N ALA A 89 6.25 -9.16 -8.30
CA ALA A 89 5.85 -8.62 -9.60
C ALA A 89 6.56 -9.30 -10.78
#